data_AF-A0A1U6IEJ1-F1
#
_entry.id   AF-A0A1U6IEJ1-F1
#
_cell.length_a   1.000
_cell.length_b   1.000
_cell.length_c   1.000
_cell.angle_alpha   90.00
_cell.angle_beta   90.00
_cell.angle_gamma   90.00
#
_symmetry.space_group_name_H-M   'P 1'
#
loop_
_entity.id
_entity.type
_entity.pdbx_description
1 polymer ?
#
loop_
_entity_poly.entity_id
_entity_poly.type
_entity_poly.pdbx_seq_one_letter_code
_entity_poly.pdbx_strand_id
1 'polypeptide(L)'
;MTTQEDAPLLITEHELIALIALAGTSAALRCQSLFRLDDAAGAPLEQAGVATLLERGLMKVEGGSLVPAGPATSVAAVLATSNAWLEAALVTPKAEHVYFLFGSGEGALILSLSKYGVHELRPLTNADGMFKTAIEMVTFYLGSAPDGRPAAATLRRHLADKSFRSVHVKAGQDGSLEMAAGDGEGLATESLPADELENRVRKGLGL
;
A
#
# COMPACT_ATOMS: atom_id res chain seq x y z
N MET A 1 -4.83 -2.69 26.49
CA MET A 1 -5.14 -1.25 26.42
C MET A 1 -4.63 -0.81 25.05
N THR A 2 -5.49 -0.86 24.02
CA THR A 2 -5.16 -0.36 22.68
C THR A 2 -5.14 1.16 22.76
N THR A 3 -3.97 1.76 22.68
CA THR A 3 -3.87 3.21 22.55
C THR A 3 -4.54 3.62 21.24
N GLN A 4 -5.13 4.81 21.23
CA GLN A 4 -5.78 5.43 20.07
C GLN A 4 -4.87 5.52 18.82
N GLU A 5 -3.58 5.19 18.96
CA GLU A 5 -2.54 5.17 17.94
C GLU A 5 -2.64 3.98 16.95
N ASP A 6 -3.38 2.92 17.26
CA ASP A 6 -3.52 1.72 16.39
C ASP A 6 -4.73 1.77 15.44
N ALA A 7 -5.60 2.78 15.54
CA ALA A 7 -6.78 2.89 14.70
C ALA A 7 -6.40 3.33 13.27
N PRO A 8 -7.00 2.74 12.22
CA PRO A 8 -6.76 3.19 10.84
C PRO A 8 -7.21 4.65 10.68
N LEU A 9 -6.38 5.45 10.00
CA LEU A 9 -6.77 6.76 9.53
C LEU A 9 -7.62 6.59 8.28
N LEU A 10 -8.90 6.95 8.36
CA LEU A 10 -9.74 7.08 7.17
C LEU A 10 -9.36 8.35 6.43
N ILE A 11 -9.03 8.23 5.15
CA ILE A 11 -8.63 9.36 4.31
C ILE A 11 -9.36 9.30 2.97
N THR A 12 -9.83 10.44 2.48
CA THR A 12 -10.42 10.51 1.14
C THR A 12 -9.36 10.66 0.06
N GLU A 13 -9.72 10.37 -1.19
CA GLU A 13 -8.84 10.60 -2.34
C GLU A 13 -8.34 12.05 -2.41
N HIS A 14 -9.23 13.04 -2.25
CA HIS A 14 -8.87 14.46 -2.31
C HIS A 14 -7.98 14.90 -1.14
N GLU A 15 -8.15 14.34 0.06
CA GLU A 15 -7.25 14.58 1.18
C GLU A 15 -5.85 14.01 0.93
N LEU A 16 -5.77 12.81 0.35
CA LEU A 16 -4.49 12.20 -0.03
C LEU A 16 -3.78 13.03 -1.12
N ILE A 17 -4.52 13.50 -2.13
CA ILE A 17 -4.02 14.43 -3.15
C ILE A 17 -3.47 15.70 -2.50
N ALA A 18 -4.19 16.30 -1.54
CA ALA A 18 -3.72 17.50 -0.84
C ALA A 18 -2.45 17.26 -0.02
N LEU A 19 -2.32 16.12 0.68
CA LEU A 19 -1.10 15.78 1.41
C LEU A 19 0.09 15.57 0.46
N ILE A 20 -0.13 14.94 -0.69
CA ILE A 20 0.90 14.76 -1.73
C ILE A 20 1.34 16.11 -2.30
N ALA A 21 0.37 16.96 -2.66
CA ALA A 21 0.65 18.29 -3.22
C ALA A 21 1.40 19.18 -2.22
N LEU A 22 1.02 19.13 -0.93
CA LEU A 22 1.71 19.85 0.13
C LEU A 22 3.15 19.38 0.33
N ALA A 23 3.41 18.07 0.21
CA ALA A 23 4.76 17.54 0.28
C ALA A 23 5.62 18.02 -0.90
N GLY A 24 5.07 18.03 -2.12
CA GLY A 24 5.73 18.59 -3.30
C GLY A 24 7.04 17.91 -3.70
N THR A 25 7.35 16.74 -3.15
CA THR A 25 8.59 15.99 -3.45
C THR A 25 8.39 15.02 -4.60
N SER A 26 9.48 14.63 -5.26
CA SER A 26 9.44 13.58 -6.29
C SER A 26 8.96 12.23 -5.75
N ALA A 27 9.24 11.93 -4.48
CA ALA A 27 8.72 10.74 -3.80
C ALA A 27 7.20 10.80 -3.64
N ALA A 28 6.66 11.94 -3.20
CA ALA A 28 5.21 12.12 -3.04
C ALA A 28 4.47 12.01 -4.38
N LEU A 29 4.99 12.66 -5.43
CA LEU A 29 4.44 12.55 -6.79
C LEU A 29 4.50 11.11 -7.32
N ARG A 30 5.54 10.36 -6.98
CA ARG A 30 5.61 8.93 -7.32
C ARG A 30 4.55 8.11 -6.61
N CYS A 31 4.25 8.41 -5.34
CA CYS A 31 3.14 7.79 -4.63
C CYS A 31 1.80 8.09 -5.33
N GLN A 32 1.60 9.32 -5.79
CA GLN A 32 0.42 9.72 -6.58
C GLN A 32 0.21 8.84 -7.81
N SER A 33 1.27 8.64 -8.60
CA SER A 33 1.20 7.81 -9.81
C SER A 33 0.92 6.35 -9.50
N LEU A 34 1.50 5.82 -8.42
CA LEU A 34 1.24 4.44 -7.98
C LEU A 34 -0.22 4.26 -7.53
N PHE A 35 -0.81 5.27 -6.92
CA PHE A 35 -2.23 5.28 -6.57
C PHE A 35 -3.17 5.54 -7.76
N ARG A 36 -2.62 5.83 -8.95
CA ARG A 36 -3.40 6.22 -10.13
C ARG A 36 -4.27 7.46 -9.88
N LEU A 37 -3.76 8.39 -9.07
CA LEU A 37 -4.44 9.65 -8.76
C LEU A 37 -4.06 10.79 -9.73
N ASP A 38 -3.19 10.51 -10.71
CA ASP A 38 -2.67 11.53 -11.63
C ASP A 38 -3.76 12.25 -12.42
N ASP A 39 -4.79 11.52 -12.86
CA ASP A 39 -5.91 12.09 -13.63
C ASP A 39 -6.88 12.91 -12.77
N ALA A 40 -6.90 12.65 -11.45
CA ALA A 40 -7.74 13.37 -10.50
C ALA A 40 -7.02 14.59 -9.89
N ALA A 41 -5.69 14.56 -9.82
CA ALA A 41 -4.88 15.59 -9.19
C ALA A 41 -5.03 16.96 -9.88
N GLY A 42 -4.99 18.02 -9.08
CA GLY A 42 -5.08 19.40 -9.53
C GLY A 42 -5.80 20.31 -8.55
N ALA A 43 -5.74 21.62 -8.84
CA ALA A 43 -6.19 22.67 -7.92
C ALA A 43 -7.59 22.47 -7.29
N PRO A 44 -8.64 22.01 -8.01
CA PRO A 44 -9.95 21.80 -7.38
C PRO A 44 -9.95 20.74 -6.28
N LEU A 45 -9.32 19.58 -6.51
CA LEU A 45 -9.28 18.50 -5.52
C LEU A 45 -8.26 18.78 -4.41
N GLU A 46 -7.13 19.43 -4.73
CA GLU A 46 -6.18 19.88 -3.73
C GLU A 46 -6.82 20.84 -2.72
N GLN A 47 -7.57 21.84 -3.20
CA GLN A 47 -8.26 22.80 -2.34
C GLN A 47 -9.37 22.14 -1.51
N ALA A 48 -10.15 21.24 -2.11
CA ALA A 48 -11.15 20.46 -1.37
C ALA A 48 -10.50 19.58 -0.30
N GLY A 49 -9.36 18.96 -0.60
CA GLY A 49 -8.54 18.17 0.32
C GLY A 49 -8.08 18.98 1.51
N VAL A 50 -7.46 20.14 1.26
CA VAL A 50 -7.03 21.06 2.32
C VAL A 50 -8.20 21.46 3.22
N ALA A 51 -9.34 21.86 2.65
CA ALA A 51 -10.51 22.24 3.42
C ALA A 51 -11.02 21.09 4.31
N THR A 52 -11.07 19.87 3.77
CA THR A 52 -11.53 18.68 4.52
C THR A 52 -10.53 18.32 5.64
N LEU A 53 -9.22 18.37 5.37
CA LEU A 53 -8.18 18.12 6.37
C LEU A 53 -8.22 19.14 7.52
N LEU A 54 -8.46 20.42 7.21
CA LEU A 54 -8.62 21.48 8.21
C LEU A 54 -9.85 21.22 9.09
N GLU A 55 -11.00 20.94 8.49
CA GLU A 55 -12.25 20.67 9.21
C GLU A 55 -12.14 19.45 10.13
N ARG A 56 -11.39 18.43 9.70
CA ARG A 56 -11.15 17.21 10.47
C ARG A 56 -10.01 17.32 11.48
N GLY A 57 -9.34 18.46 11.58
CA GLY A 57 -8.18 18.66 12.46
C GLY A 57 -6.94 17.84 12.08
N LEU A 58 -6.87 17.37 10.83
CA LEU A 58 -5.72 16.66 10.24
C LEU A 58 -4.73 17.61 9.56
N MET A 59 -5.06 18.89 9.49
CA MET A 59 -4.20 19.97 9.04
C MET A 59 -4.48 21.21 9.87
N LYS A 60 -3.48 22.08 10.01
CA LYS A 60 -3.60 23.37 10.72
C LYS A 60 -2.82 24.45 10.01
N VAL A 61 -3.16 25.70 10.30
CA VAL A 61 -2.39 26.86 9.86
C VAL A 61 -1.47 27.28 11.00
N GLU A 62 -0.16 27.19 10.79
CA GLU A 62 0.86 27.63 11.74
C GLU A 62 1.83 28.59 11.06
N GLY A 63 2.06 29.75 11.67
CA GLY A 63 2.97 30.76 11.11
C GLY A 63 2.61 31.20 9.69
N GLY A 64 1.32 31.16 9.32
CA GLY A 64 0.84 31.46 7.96
C GLY A 64 1.06 30.35 6.93
N SER A 65 1.47 29.15 7.35
CA SER A 65 1.68 27.98 6.49
C SER A 65 0.75 26.84 6.86
N LEU A 66 0.34 26.04 5.88
CA LEU A 66 -0.41 24.80 6.11
C LEU A 66 0.56 23.70 6.56
N VAL A 67 0.26 23.05 7.68
CA VAL A 67 1.04 21.93 8.20
C VAL A 67 0.13 20.76 8.58
N PRO A 68 0.50 19.50 8.26
CA PRO A 68 -0.26 18.33 8.70
C PRO A 68 -0.31 18.23 10.22
N ALA A 69 -1.40 17.72 10.76
CA ALA A 69 -1.63 17.57 12.18
C ALA A 69 -2.09 16.15 12.55
N GLY A 70 -1.80 15.74 13.78
CA GLY A 70 -2.20 14.44 14.31
C GLY A 70 -1.70 13.27 13.45
N PRO A 71 -2.54 12.26 13.18
CA PRO A 71 -2.14 11.11 12.36
C PRO A 71 -1.71 11.45 10.92
N ALA A 72 -2.11 12.61 10.38
CA ALA A 72 -1.71 13.00 9.03
C ALA A 72 -0.24 13.46 8.96
N THR A 73 0.39 13.79 10.10
CA THR A 73 1.81 14.17 10.15
C THR A 73 2.72 13.02 9.71
N SER A 74 2.50 11.80 10.22
CA SER A 74 3.29 10.63 9.81
C SER A 74 3.02 10.26 8.36
N VAL A 75 1.76 10.36 7.92
CA VAL A 75 1.37 10.09 6.53
C VAL A 75 2.12 11.02 5.57
N ALA A 76 2.08 12.32 5.82
CA ALA A 76 2.77 13.31 4.99
C ALA A 76 4.29 13.09 4.99
N ALA A 77 4.89 12.78 6.15
CA ALA A 77 6.32 12.52 6.28
C ALA A 77 6.76 11.30 5.44
N VAL A 78 6.02 10.19 5.52
CA VAL A 78 6.34 8.99 4.73
C VAL A 78 6.13 9.27 3.24
N LEU A 79 5.03 9.90 2.83
CA LEU A 79 4.81 10.24 1.42
C LEU A 79 5.94 11.13 0.87
N ALA A 80 6.38 12.14 1.64
CA ALA A 80 7.43 13.06 1.24
C ALA A 80 8.81 12.39 1.07
N THR A 81 9.08 11.31 1.81
CA THR A 81 10.42 10.70 1.92
C THR A 81 10.48 9.23 1.49
N SER A 82 9.40 8.72 0.90
CA SER A 82 9.29 7.32 0.46
C SER A 82 10.41 6.95 -0.52
N ASN A 83 11.04 5.81 -0.28
CA ASN A 83 12.07 5.23 -1.14
C ASN A 83 11.84 3.73 -1.44
N ALA A 84 10.79 3.14 -0.87
CA ALA A 84 10.35 1.78 -1.12
C ALA A 84 8.83 1.76 -1.37
N TRP A 85 8.41 0.98 -2.37
CA TRP A 85 7.02 0.92 -2.81
C TRP A 85 6.64 -0.52 -3.16
N LEU A 86 5.49 -0.95 -2.66
CA LEU A 86 4.96 -2.29 -2.87
C LEU A 86 3.46 -2.22 -3.11
N GLU A 87 2.97 -2.93 -4.12
CA GLU A 87 1.55 -3.20 -4.35
C GLU A 87 1.27 -4.66 -3.96
N ALA A 88 0.15 -4.90 -3.28
CA ALA A 88 -0.32 -6.21 -2.92
C ALA A 88 -1.80 -6.36 -3.32
N ALA A 89 -2.10 -7.34 -4.17
CA ALA A 89 -3.47 -7.69 -4.54
C ALA A 89 -3.80 -9.08 -4.00
N LEU A 90 -4.90 -9.20 -3.27
CA LEU A 90 -5.39 -10.44 -2.67
C LEU A 90 -6.78 -10.75 -3.23
N VAL A 91 -6.97 -11.95 -3.77
CA VAL A 91 -8.19 -12.33 -4.49
C VAL A 91 -8.72 -13.67 -4.00
N THR A 92 -10.02 -13.72 -3.73
CA THR A 92 -10.82 -14.93 -3.44
C THR A 92 -12.05 -14.95 -4.36
N PRO A 93 -12.90 -15.99 -4.32
CA PRO A 93 -14.12 -16.01 -5.13
C PRO A 93 -15.14 -14.92 -4.76
N LYS A 94 -15.01 -14.28 -3.60
CA LYS A 94 -15.98 -13.28 -3.10
C LYS A 94 -15.40 -11.89 -2.87
N ALA A 95 -14.08 -11.76 -2.79
CA ALA A 95 -13.44 -10.50 -2.45
C ALA A 95 -12.15 -10.28 -3.22
N GLU A 96 -11.88 -9.01 -3.48
CA GLU A 96 -10.62 -8.51 -3.99
C GLU A 96 -10.18 -7.34 -3.11
N HIS A 97 -8.94 -7.40 -2.64
CA HIS A 97 -8.33 -6.36 -1.83
C HIS A 97 -7.03 -5.91 -2.47
N VAL A 98 -6.88 -4.60 -2.65
CA VAL A 98 -5.67 -3.98 -3.17
C VAL A 98 -5.08 -3.07 -2.09
N TYR A 99 -3.82 -3.31 -1.80
CA TYR A 99 -3.04 -2.56 -0.84
C TYR A 99 -1.82 -1.95 -1.53
N PHE A 100 -1.49 -0.75 -1.11
CA PHE A 100 -0.25 -0.08 -1.46
C PHE A 100 0.53 0.19 -0.19
N LEU A 101 1.80 -0.15 -0.19
CA LEU A 101 2.68 0.05 0.94
C LEU A 101 3.86 0.93 0.55
N PHE A 102 4.21 1.82 1.48
CA PHE A 102 5.25 2.84 1.31
C PHE A 102 6.23 2.75 2.46
N GLY A 103 7.51 2.66 2.14
CA GLY A 103 8.59 2.64 3.11
C GLY A 103 9.46 3.87 2.98
N SER A 104 9.84 4.43 4.12
CA SER A 104 10.80 5.53 4.26
C SER A 104 11.69 5.29 5.47
N GLY A 105 12.70 6.16 5.66
CA GLY A 105 13.49 6.17 6.90
C GLY A 105 12.69 6.62 8.14
N GLU A 106 11.63 7.42 7.92
CA GLU A 106 10.76 7.99 8.97
C GLU A 106 9.60 7.07 9.37
N GLY A 107 9.44 5.94 8.66
CA GLY A 107 8.36 4.99 8.91
C GLY A 107 7.83 4.36 7.63
N ALA A 108 6.74 3.60 7.75
CA ALA A 108 6.05 3.04 6.62
C ALA A 108 4.53 3.20 6.75
N LEU A 109 3.81 3.01 5.64
CA LEU A 109 2.35 3.05 5.58
C LEU A 109 1.83 1.86 4.79
N ILE A 110 0.64 1.39 5.14
CA ILE A 110 -0.22 0.59 4.27
C ILE A 110 -1.50 1.36 4.00
N LEU A 111 -1.83 1.50 2.71
CA LEU A 111 -3.09 2.03 2.21
C LEU A 111 -3.94 0.87 1.69
N SER A 112 -5.13 0.68 2.26
CA SER A 112 -6.17 -0.19 1.70
C SER A 112 -7.11 0.62 0.84
N LEU A 113 -7.20 0.30 -0.45
CA LEU A 113 -8.13 0.99 -1.33
C LEU A 113 -9.58 0.57 -1.07
N SER A 114 -10.47 1.50 -1.38
CA SER A 114 -11.91 1.34 -1.26
C SER A 114 -12.54 1.91 -2.53
N LYS A 115 -13.56 1.23 -3.04
CA LYS A 115 -14.32 1.67 -4.22
C LYS A 115 -15.16 2.93 -3.99
N TYR A 116 -15.22 3.43 -2.76
CA TYR A 116 -16.02 4.58 -2.38
C TYR A 116 -15.19 5.87 -2.19
N GLY A 117 -13.90 5.85 -2.54
CA GLY A 117 -13.01 7.02 -2.42
C GLY A 117 -12.65 7.41 -0.98
N VAL A 118 -12.92 6.53 -0.01
CA VAL A 118 -12.48 6.65 1.39
C VAL A 118 -11.64 5.43 1.74
N HIS A 119 -10.34 5.64 1.89
CA HIS A 119 -9.33 4.60 2.09
C HIS A 119 -8.92 4.48 3.55
N GLU A 120 -8.34 3.33 3.90
CA GLU A 120 -7.74 3.14 5.22
C GLU A 120 -6.23 3.25 5.13
N LEU A 121 -5.64 4.15 5.92
CA LEU A 121 -4.20 4.25 6.14
C LEU A 121 -3.85 3.69 7.51
N ARG A 122 -2.84 2.82 7.56
CA ARG A 122 -2.26 2.36 8.83
C ARG A 122 -0.75 2.60 8.82
N PRO A 123 -0.19 3.22 9.87
CA PRO A 123 1.25 3.32 10.02
C PRO A 123 1.87 1.94 10.27
N LEU A 124 3.07 1.76 9.74
CA LEU A 124 3.94 0.62 9.96
C LEU A 124 5.28 1.14 10.48
N THR A 125 6.06 0.26 11.09
CA THR A 125 7.31 0.64 11.77
C THR A 125 8.36 1.23 10.82
N ASN A 126 8.69 0.55 9.72
CA ASN A 126 9.68 1.00 8.73
C ASN A 126 9.55 0.21 7.41
N ALA A 127 10.43 0.49 6.45
CA ALA A 127 10.45 -0.18 5.14
C ALA A 127 10.63 -1.72 5.23
N ASP A 128 11.41 -2.24 6.18
CA ASP A 128 11.54 -3.69 6.36
C ASP A 128 10.25 -4.29 6.94
N GLY A 129 9.63 -3.57 7.88
CA GLY A 129 8.30 -3.85 8.42
C GLY A 129 7.26 -3.91 7.31
N MET A 130 7.33 -3.00 6.34
CA MET A 130 6.47 -2.97 5.16
C MET A 130 6.50 -4.30 4.37
N PHE A 131 7.70 -4.77 4.01
CA PHE A 131 7.84 -6.02 3.26
C PHE A 131 7.41 -7.23 4.08
N LYS A 132 7.79 -7.27 5.35
CA LYS A 132 7.38 -8.34 6.27
C LYS A 132 5.85 -8.40 6.39
N THR A 133 5.20 -7.26 6.62
CA THR A 133 3.73 -7.18 6.70
C THR A 133 3.06 -7.66 5.43
N ALA A 134 3.54 -7.28 4.25
CA ALA A 134 2.96 -7.74 2.99
C ALA A 134 3.07 -9.27 2.81
N ILE A 135 4.21 -9.86 3.18
CA ILE A 135 4.40 -11.32 3.12
C ILE A 135 3.51 -12.03 4.13
N GLU A 136 3.38 -11.49 5.35
CA GLU A 136 2.47 -12.02 6.37
C GLU A 136 1.01 -11.96 5.90
N MET A 137 0.60 -10.86 5.25
CA MET A 137 -0.74 -10.73 4.65
C MET A 137 -0.97 -11.79 3.58
N VAL A 138 -0.04 -11.99 2.64
CA VAL A 138 -0.14 -13.04 1.61
C VAL A 138 -0.22 -14.42 2.25
N THR A 139 0.65 -14.72 3.19
CA THR A 139 0.73 -16.01 3.88
C THR A 139 -0.57 -16.32 4.61
N PHE A 140 -1.07 -15.36 5.38
CA PHE A 140 -2.33 -15.48 6.09
C PHE A 140 -3.50 -15.66 5.12
N TYR A 141 -3.58 -14.84 4.07
CA TYR A 141 -4.71 -14.82 3.14
C TYR A 141 -4.80 -16.11 2.33
N LEU A 142 -3.67 -16.63 1.83
CA LEU A 142 -3.63 -17.88 1.08
C LEU A 142 -3.85 -19.11 1.98
N GLY A 143 -3.32 -19.08 3.20
CA GLY A 143 -3.47 -20.18 4.16
C GLY A 143 -4.88 -20.30 4.70
N SER A 144 -5.49 -19.18 5.12
CA SER A 144 -6.83 -19.14 5.70
C SER A 144 -7.95 -19.13 4.66
N ALA A 145 -7.70 -18.54 3.48
CA ALA A 145 -8.68 -18.37 2.40
C ALA A 145 -10.07 -17.96 2.94
N PRO A 146 -10.18 -16.79 3.59
CA PRO A 146 -11.31 -16.44 4.45
C PRO A 146 -12.67 -16.49 3.74
N ASP A 147 -12.67 -16.26 2.42
CA ASP A 147 -13.85 -16.26 1.56
C ASP A 147 -13.99 -17.50 0.68
N GLY A 148 -13.13 -18.50 0.89
CA GLY A 148 -13.06 -19.74 0.14
C GLY A 148 -11.90 -19.78 -0.86
N ARG A 149 -11.71 -20.96 -1.46
CA ARG A 149 -10.70 -21.27 -2.46
C ARG A 149 -11.33 -21.38 -3.86
N PRO A 150 -10.56 -21.18 -4.95
CA PRO A 150 -9.13 -20.83 -4.98
C PRO A 150 -8.87 -19.41 -4.48
N ALA A 151 -7.65 -19.16 -3.98
CA ALA A 151 -7.21 -17.83 -3.60
C ALA A 151 -5.93 -17.47 -4.36
N ALA A 152 -5.69 -16.19 -4.59
CA ALA A 152 -4.49 -15.71 -5.25
C ALA A 152 -3.97 -14.45 -4.55
N ALA A 153 -2.65 -14.29 -4.59
CA ALA A 153 -1.96 -13.11 -4.13
C ALA A 153 -0.96 -12.66 -5.19
N THR A 154 -0.90 -11.37 -5.44
CA THR A 154 0.15 -10.75 -6.26
C THR A 154 0.87 -9.72 -5.42
N LEU A 155 2.19 -9.77 -5.41
CA LEU A 155 3.04 -8.73 -4.86
C LEU A 155 3.86 -8.10 -5.99
N ARG A 156 3.89 -6.78 -6.06
CA ARG A 156 4.69 -6.03 -7.04
C ARG A 156 5.51 -4.97 -6.32
N ARG A 157 6.84 -5.14 -6.32
CA ARG A 157 7.79 -4.16 -5.78
C ARG A 157 8.21 -3.21 -6.89
N HIS A 158 8.05 -1.91 -6.68
CA HIS A 158 8.50 -0.89 -7.62
C HIS A 158 9.90 -0.40 -7.23
N LEU A 159 10.81 -0.33 -8.20
CA LEU A 159 12.21 0.04 -8.04
C LEU A 159 12.45 1.51 -8.42
N ALA A 160 13.54 2.10 -7.92
CA ALA A 160 13.85 3.53 -8.12
C ALA A 160 13.81 3.96 -9.59
N ASP A 161 14.22 3.09 -10.51
CA ASP A 161 14.28 3.29 -11.97
C ASP A 161 12.92 3.12 -12.70
N LYS A 162 11.81 3.02 -11.95
CA LYS A 162 10.43 2.77 -12.43
C LYS A 162 10.19 1.36 -12.96
N SER A 163 11.19 0.48 -12.96
CA SER A 163 10.96 -0.95 -13.17
C SER A 163 10.28 -1.57 -11.96
N PHE A 164 9.82 -2.81 -12.09
CA PHE A 164 9.23 -3.55 -10.98
C PHE A 164 9.57 -5.03 -11.03
N ARG A 165 9.43 -5.68 -9.88
CA ARG A 165 9.49 -7.14 -9.73
C ARG A 165 8.16 -7.63 -9.17
N SER A 166 7.59 -8.64 -9.79
CA SER A 166 6.31 -9.22 -9.37
C SER A 166 6.43 -10.70 -9.05
N VAL A 167 5.63 -11.09 -8.06
CA VAL A 167 5.41 -12.48 -7.67
C VAL A 167 3.92 -12.72 -7.61
N HIS A 168 3.48 -13.80 -8.22
CA HIS A 168 2.10 -14.28 -8.19
C HIS A 168 2.09 -15.62 -7.47
N VAL A 169 1.25 -15.75 -6.46
CA VAL A 169 1.06 -16.99 -5.72
C VAL A 169 -0.40 -17.37 -5.79
N LYS A 170 -0.69 -18.62 -6.13
CA LYS A 170 -2.04 -19.18 -6.18
C LYS A 170 -2.16 -20.33 -5.19
N ALA A 171 -3.28 -20.36 -4.47
CA ALA A 171 -3.72 -21.50 -3.69
C ALA A 171 -4.84 -22.21 -4.47
N GLY A 172 -4.59 -23.46 -4.85
CA GLY A 172 -5.57 -24.34 -5.48
C GLY A 172 -6.75 -24.67 -4.56
N GLN A 173 -7.76 -25.36 -5.10
CA GLN A 173 -8.92 -25.85 -4.32
C GLN A 173 -8.48 -26.71 -3.11
N ASP A 174 -7.47 -27.55 -3.32
CA ASP A 174 -6.88 -28.44 -2.31
C ASP A 174 -5.91 -27.71 -1.35
N GLY A 175 -5.57 -26.45 -1.64
CA GLY A 175 -4.62 -25.66 -0.86
C GLY A 175 -3.16 -25.86 -1.28
N SER A 176 -2.91 -26.61 -2.35
CA SER A 176 -1.59 -26.61 -2.99
C SER A 176 -1.23 -25.19 -3.42
N LEU A 177 0.02 -24.79 -3.19
CA LEU A 177 0.50 -23.49 -3.62
C LEU A 177 1.33 -23.62 -4.90
N GLU A 178 1.15 -22.63 -5.75
CA GLU A 178 1.90 -22.45 -6.98
C GLU A 178 2.40 -21.01 -7.06
N MET A 179 3.58 -20.80 -7.62
CA MET A 179 4.19 -19.49 -7.76
C MET A 179 4.72 -19.25 -9.17
N ALA A 180 4.53 -18.01 -9.65
CA ALA A 180 5.20 -17.48 -10.81
C ALA A 180 5.89 -16.16 -10.44
N ALA A 181 7.05 -15.88 -11.03
CA ALA A 181 7.77 -14.62 -10.84
C ALA A 181 7.99 -13.95 -12.20
N GLY A 182 7.92 -12.62 -12.23
CA GLY A 182 7.95 -11.82 -13.46
C GLY A 182 6.59 -11.22 -13.79
N ASP A 183 6.49 -10.61 -14.97
CA ASP A 183 5.30 -9.92 -15.46
C ASP A 183 4.94 -10.42 -16.86
N GLY A 184 3.66 -10.30 -17.22
CA GLY A 184 3.14 -10.73 -18.52
C GLY A 184 2.44 -12.08 -18.51
N GLU A 185 1.98 -12.49 -19.70
CA GLU A 185 1.25 -13.74 -19.89
C GLU A 185 2.20 -14.95 -20.04
N GLY A 186 1.74 -16.14 -19.66
CA GLY A 186 2.49 -17.38 -19.87
C GLY A 186 3.70 -17.58 -18.96
N LEU A 187 3.74 -16.91 -17.80
CA LEU A 187 4.80 -17.11 -16.81
C LEU A 187 4.87 -18.59 -16.38
N ALA A 188 6.09 -19.11 -16.31
CA ALA A 188 6.33 -20.45 -15.77
C ALA A 188 5.88 -20.50 -14.32
N THR A 189 4.98 -21.43 -14.03
CA THR A 189 4.43 -21.65 -12.70
C THR A 189 5.10 -22.88 -12.11
N GLU A 190 5.55 -22.77 -10.86
CA GLU A 190 6.22 -23.83 -10.13
C GLU A 190 5.42 -24.17 -8.86
N SER A 191 5.43 -25.45 -8.48
CA SER A 191 4.87 -25.86 -7.18
C SER A 191 5.67 -25.21 -6.05
N LEU A 192 4.95 -24.73 -5.04
CA LEU A 192 5.51 -24.01 -3.90
C LEU A 192 5.15 -24.74 -2.60
N PRO A 193 6.12 -25.33 -1.89
CA PRO A 193 5.89 -25.80 -0.52
C PRO A 193 5.52 -24.63 0.40
N ALA A 194 4.57 -24.83 1.31
CA ALA A 194 4.07 -23.77 2.19
C ALA A 194 5.17 -23.20 3.12
N ASP A 195 6.11 -24.02 3.55
CA ASP A 195 7.28 -23.64 4.35
C ASP A 195 8.33 -22.83 3.56
N GLU A 196 8.29 -22.88 2.23
CA GLU A 196 9.15 -22.08 1.36
C GLU A 196 8.52 -20.74 0.92
N LEU A 197 7.23 -20.50 1.21
CA LEU A 197 6.47 -19.36 0.69
C LEU A 197 7.18 -18.02 0.93
N GLU A 198 7.55 -17.73 2.17
CA GLU A 198 8.21 -16.46 2.51
C GLU A 198 9.54 -16.31 1.75
N ASN A 199 10.41 -17.32 1.78
CA ASN A 199 11.73 -17.26 1.16
C ASN A 199 11.64 -17.08 -0.36
N ARG A 200 10.73 -17.80 -1.01
CA ARG A 200 10.52 -17.74 -2.46
C ARG A 200 9.93 -16.39 -2.88
N VAL A 201 8.97 -15.86 -2.13
CA VAL A 201 8.40 -14.53 -2.36
C VAL A 201 9.46 -13.44 -2.23
N ARG A 202 10.25 -13.43 -1.14
CA ARG A 202 11.35 -12.47 -0.95
C ARG A 202 12.32 -12.49 -2.14
N LYS A 203 12.78 -13.68 -2.52
CA LYS A 203 13.69 -13.86 -3.66
C LYS A 203 13.09 -13.33 -4.97
N GLY A 204 11.81 -13.60 -5.23
CA GLY A 204 11.13 -13.10 -6.43
C GLY A 204 11.02 -11.57 -6.46
N LEU A 205 10.80 -10.93 -5.31
CA LEU A 205 10.80 -9.47 -5.16
C LEU A 205 12.20 -8.85 -5.13
N GLY A 206 13.26 -9.66 -5.15
CA GLY A 206 14.66 -9.21 -5.06
C GLY A 206 15.00 -8.59 -3.69
N LEU A 207 14.43 -9.15 -2.63
CA LEU A 207 14.68 -8.81 -1.23
C LEU A 207 15.68 -9.78 -0.59
#